data_AF-A0A069CS68-F1
#
_entry.id   AF-A0A069CS68-F1
#
_cell.length_a   1.000
_cell.length_b   1.000
_cell.length_c   1.000
_cell.angle_alpha   90.00
_cell.angle_beta   90.00
_cell.angle_gamma   90.00
#
_symmetry.space_group_name_H-M   'P 1'
#
loop_
_entity.id
_entity.type
_entity.pdbx_description
1 polymer ?
#
loop_
_entity_poly.entity_id
_entity_poly.type
_entity_poly.pdbx_seq_one_letter_code
_entity_poly.pdbx_strand_id
1 'polypeptide(L)'
;MNVLIRFFKKTTVFALMMIGAFILTSLNANFAGINADSLVNNQAAYNNIAAKYKIGDVVQISSNAESETNGYSLVNHRNWIGTIVSVSPENQASSSAWEYDIEYPDGEHNVHVAEQDIATIPAKCKIGDVVQINSNAESETNGYSLVNHRNWVGTVVSASPKAHASSAWEYDIEYPDGEHNEYVAEQDIVTIPAKYKIGDVVQINSNAESETNGYLLVNHRNWVGTIVSASPKAHANSAWEYDVKYLDGEHNEHVAEQDMSYAVKYNHPDATDANTYFYGYCTYYAKQQAPYIGNGWGNANQWADTARRHGYTVNNIPAENIVVVFAGGQAGADPTFGCVAIVRKIEGNRILIQEMDGTAGFGKTDYRWVDNANDYEYIH
;
A
#
# COMPACT_ATOMS: atom_id res chain seq x y z
N MET A 1 1.78 1.21 66.48
CA MET A 1 1.19 0.21 67.38
C MET A 1 -0.28 0.08 67.00
N ASN A 2 -0.74 -0.85 66.16
CA ASN A 2 -0.10 -2.03 65.53
C ASN A 2 -0.43 -2.06 64.01
N VAL A 3 0.53 -2.34 63.13
CA VAL A 3 0.70 -3.62 62.39
C VAL A 3 -0.60 -4.04 61.67
N LEU A 4 -0.86 -3.81 60.37
CA LEU A 4 -0.07 -3.96 59.13
C LEU A 4 0.20 -5.43 58.74
N ILE A 5 -0.50 -5.95 57.71
CA ILE A 5 0.00 -6.84 56.62
C ILE A 5 -1.14 -7.21 55.62
N ARG A 6 -0.96 -6.76 54.36
CA ARG A 6 -1.23 -7.36 53.02
C ARG A 6 -2.45 -8.30 52.82
N PHE A 7 -3.22 -8.21 51.72
CA PHE A 7 -2.76 -8.05 50.31
C PHE A 7 -3.62 -7.14 49.40
N PHE A 8 -2.92 -6.37 48.55
CA PHE A 8 -3.32 -5.76 47.26
C PHE A 8 -3.02 -6.77 46.11
N LYS A 9 -3.48 -6.70 44.84
CA LYS A 9 -4.30 -5.77 44.01
C LYS A 9 -4.82 -6.59 42.79
N LYS A 10 -6.01 -6.37 42.20
CA LYS A 10 -6.25 -5.55 40.97
C LYS A 10 -7.72 -5.73 40.53
N THR A 11 -8.52 -4.64 40.45
CA THR A 11 -9.03 -3.99 39.21
C THR A 11 -9.64 -4.93 38.16
N THR A 12 -10.96 -5.01 38.00
CA THR A 12 -11.89 -4.04 37.35
C THR A 12 -11.73 -3.98 35.82
N VAL A 13 -12.61 -4.65 35.07
CA VAL A 13 -13.64 -4.08 34.16
C VAL A 13 -14.67 -5.20 33.89
N PHE A 14 -15.95 -4.97 34.17
CA PHE A 14 -17.07 -5.68 33.54
C PHE A 14 -18.18 -4.66 33.28
N ALA A 15 -18.76 -4.69 32.09
CA ALA A 15 -19.58 -3.60 31.57
C ALA A 15 -21.00 -3.54 32.17
N LEU A 16 -21.63 -2.37 32.05
CA LEU A 16 -23.05 -2.15 32.37
C LEU A 16 -23.93 -3.14 31.59
N MET A 17 -24.85 -3.80 32.31
CA MET A 17 -25.87 -4.66 31.75
C MET A 17 -27.26 -4.13 32.14
N MET A 18 -28.22 -4.30 31.24
CA MET A 18 -29.67 -3.99 31.40
C MET A 18 -30.09 -2.52 31.57
N ILE A 19 -30.69 -1.97 30.51
CA ILE A 19 -31.94 -1.19 30.62
C ILE A 19 -32.94 -1.75 29.60
N GLY A 20 -33.75 -2.71 30.04
CA GLY A 20 -34.93 -3.24 29.34
C GLY A 20 -36.11 -3.22 30.31
N ALA A 21 -37.20 -2.55 29.95
CA ALA A 21 -38.13 -2.01 30.94
C ALA A 21 -39.12 -3.05 31.52
N PHE A 22 -39.09 -3.25 32.85
CA PHE A 22 -40.21 -3.80 33.61
C PHE A 22 -40.19 -3.30 35.07
N ILE A 23 -40.99 -2.27 35.39
CA ILE A 23 -41.34 -1.92 36.79
C ILE A 23 -42.82 -1.51 36.88
N LEU A 24 -43.66 -2.45 37.31
CA LEU A 24 -44.74 -2.23 38.27
C LEU A 24 -44.40 -3.16 39.45
N THR A 25 -44.32 -2.77 40.72
CA THR A 25 -44.98 -1.67 41.46
C THR A 25 -43.98 -1.07 42.47
N SER A 26 -44.03 0.20 42.89
CA SER A 26 -45.11 0.73 43.75
C SER A 26 -44.97 2.25 44.05
N LEU A 27 -46.12 2.91 44.18
CA LEU A 27 -46.43 4.25 44.75
C LEU A 27 -45.74 5.54 44.22
N ASN A 28 -46.57 6.28 43.46
CA ASN A 28 -46.88 7.72 43.62
C ASN A 28 -45.77 8.79 43.49
N ALA A 29 -45.56 9.24 42.25
CA ALA A 29 -45.58 10.67 41.93
C ALA A 29 -46.02 10.91 40.47
N ASN A 30 -47.04 11.75 40.30
CA ASN A 30 -47.58 12.33 39.05
C ASN A 30 -46.76 12.16 37.75
N PHE A 31 -47.25 11.34 36.83
CA PHE A 31 -47.01 11.51 35.39
C PHE A 31 -48.34 11.67 34.67
N ALA A 32 -48.62 12.89 34.20
CA ALA A 32 -49.68 13.15 33.23
C ALA A 32 -49.10 13.04 31.82
N GLY A 33 -49.78 12.29 30.94
CA GLY A 33 -49.50 12.32 29.50
C GLY A 33 -48.40 11.40 28.99
N ILE A 34 -48.61 10.08 29.08
CA ILE A 34 -48.12 9.17 28.03
C ILE A 34 -49.37 8.66 27.31
N ASN A 35 -49.62 9.20 26.12
CA ASN A 35 -50.76 8.83 25.30
C ASN A 35 -50.40 7.57 24.50
N ALA A 36 -51.29 6.57 24.41
CA ALA A 36 -50.95 5.28 23.77
C ALA A 36 -50.48 5.44 22.31
N ASP A 37 -50.97 6.47 21.61
CA ASP A 37 -50.58 6.83 20.25
C ASP A 37 -49.07 7.15 20.08
N SER A 38 -48.35 7.57 21.12
CA SER A 38 -46.91 7.85 21.00
C SER A 38 -46.03 6.59 20.99
N LEU A 39 -46.54 5.47 21.51
CA LEU A 39 -45.86 4.17 21.44
C LEU A 39 -46.06 3.51 20.06
N VAL A 40 -47.27 3.60 19.52
CA VAL A 40 -47.60 3.07 18.17
C VAL A 40 -46.79 3.77 17.07
N ASN A 41 -46.59 5.09 17.18
CA ASN A 41 -45.79 5.85 16.21
C ASN A 41 -44.29 5.53 16.24
N ASN A 42 -43.72 5.10 17.37
CA ASN A 42 -42.30 4.71 17.44
C ASN A 42 -42.06 3.31 16.84
N GLN A 43 -43.00 2.38 17.00
CA GLN A 43 -42.94 1.08 16.31
C GLN A 43 -42.98 1.27 14.78
N ALA A 44 -43.85 2.17 14.29
CA ALA A 44 -43.97 2.49 12.87
C ALA A 44 -42.71 3.15 12.28
N ALA A 45 -41.88 3.81 13.09
CA ALA A 45 -40.60 4.39 12.66
C ALA A 45 -39.47 3.34 12.58
N TYR A 46 -39.46 2.36 13.50
CA TYR A 46 -38.52 1.23 13.45
C TYR A 46 -38.79 0.31 12.25
N ASN A 47 -40.07 0.04 11.96
CA ASN A 47 -40.52 -0.81 10.85
C ASN A 47 -40.26 -0.24 9.44
N ASN A 48 -39.53 0.87 9.32
CA ASN A 48 -39.28 1.56 8.04
C ASN A 48 -37.78 1.81 7.79
N ILE A 49 -36.90 1.19 8.58
CA ILE A 49 -35.47 1.11 8.31
C ILE A 49 -35.27 0.02 7.25
N ALA A 50 -34.81 0.38 6.05
CA ALA A 50 -34.52 -0.60 5.01
C ALA A 50 -33.33 -1.49 5.41
N ALA A 51 -33.37 -2.77 5.02
CA ALA A 51 -32.27 -3.70 5.20
C ALA A 51 -30.98 -3.14 4.57
N LYS A 52 -29.87 -3.18 5.29
CA LYS A 52 -28.56 -2.70 4.82
C LYS A 52 -28.02 -3.54 3.66
N TYR A 53 -28.32 -4.84 3.67
CA TYR A 53 -27.88 -5.80 2.67
C TYR A 53 -29.07 -6.39 1.91
N LYS A 54 -28.83 -6.90 0.70
CA LYS A 54 -29.84 -7.52 -0.17
C LYS A 54 -29.44 -8.94 -0.58
N ILE A 55 -30.43 -9.71 -1.04
CA ILE A 55 -30.20 -11.02 -1.66
C ILE A 55 -29.19 -10.88 -2.80
N GLY A 56 -28.19 -11.76 -2.82
CA GLY A 56 -27.06 -11.75 -3.74
C GLY A 56 -25.83 -10.94 -3.28
N ASP A 57 -25.90 -10.20 -2.17
CA ASP A 57 -24.71 -9.56 -1.59
C ASP A 57 -23.76 -10.62 -1.01
N VAL A 58 -22.48 -10.53 -1.36
CA VAL A 58 -21.40 -11.32 -0.75
C VAL A 58 -20.88 -10.58 0.47
N VAL A 59 -20.85 -11.29 1.60
CA VAL A 59 -20.60 -10.71 2.92
C VAL A 59 -19.73 -11.64 3.79
N GLN A 60 -19.20 -11.07 4.86
CA GLN A 60 -18.47 -11.81 5.89
C GLN A 60 -19.27 -11.89 7.19
N ILE A 61 -19.19 -13.03 7.89
CA ILE A 61 -19.46 -13.06 9.33
C ILE A 61 -18.33 -12.31 10.05
N SER A 62 -18.68 -11.33 10.86
CA SER A 62 -17.72 -10.47 11.56
C SER A 62 -16.84 -11.27 12.54
N SER A 63 -15.58 -10.88 12.66
CA SER A 63 -14.58 -11.56 13.51
C SER A 63 -14.94 -11.61 15.00
N ASN A 64 -15.86 -10.75 15.44
CA ASN A 64 -16.39 -10.64 16.80
C ASN A 64 -17.80 -11.25 16.98
N ALA A 65 -18.46 -11.75 15.92
CA ALA A 65 -19.83 -12.25 15.99
C ALA A 65 -19.95 -13.43 16.98
N GLU A 66 -20.92 -13.41 17.89
CA GLU A 66 -21.06 -14.45 18.94
C GLU A 66 -22.13 -15.48 18.58
N SER A 67 -23.34 -15.04 18.23
CA SER A 67 -24.47 -15.91 17.94
C SER A 67 -25.48 -15.26 16.99
N GLU A 68 -26.23 -16.09 16.27
CA GLU A 68 -27.47 -15.75 15.59
C GLU A 68 -28.54 -15.22 16.57
N THR A 69 -29.57 -14.53 16.06
CA THR A 69 -30.70 -13.97 16.85
C THR A 69 -31.48 -15.06 17.62
N ASN A 70 -31.46 -16.29 17.10
CA ASN A 70 -32.07 -17.49 17.66
C ASN A 70 -31.19 -18.19 18.73
N GLY A 71 -29.95 -17.73 18.96
CA GLY A 71 -29.00 -18.28 19.94
C GLY A 71 -28.05 -19.36 19.44
N TYR A 72 -28.05 -19.75 18.16
CA TYR A 72 -27.00 -20.63 17.60
C TYR A 72 -25.67 -19.88 17.46
N SER A 73 -24.54 -20.57 17.69
CA SER A 73 -23.21 -19.95 17.76
C SER A 73 -22.64 -19.62 16.37
N LEU A 74 -22.16 -18.39 16.18
CA LEU A 74 -21.42 -17.96 14.99
C LEU A 74 -19.90 -18.10 15.14
N VAL A 75 -19.41 -18.54 16.30
CA VAL A 75 -17.98 -18.51 16.66
C VAL A 75 -17.09 -19.29 15.67
N ASN A 76 -17.59 -20.41 15.12
CA ASN A 76 -16.85 -21.24 14.16
C ASN A 76 -16.88 -20.66 12.73
N HIS A 77 -17.93 -19.90 12.40
CA HIS A 77 -18.15 -19.28 11.10
C HIS A 77 -17.60 -17.84 11.02
N ARG A 78 -16.97 -17.33 12.08
CA ARG A 78 -16.26 -16.03 12.09
C ARG A 78 -15.28 -15.93 10.92
N ASN A 79 -15.34 -14.82 10.20
CA ASN A 79 -14.58 -14.52 8.98
C ASN A 79 -14.94 -15.38 7.75
N TRP A 80 -15.92 -16.29 7.84
CA TRP A 80 -16.41 -17.00 6.66
C TRP A 80 -17.11 -16.03 5.71
N ILE A 81 -17.02 -16.33 4.42
CA ILE A 81 -17.52 -15.52 3.32
C ILE A 81 -18.67 -16.28 2.68
N GLY A 82 -19.84 -15.65 2.62
CA GLY A 82 -21.05 -16.25 2.08
C GLY A 82 -21.88 -15.26 1.27
N THR A 83 -22.96 -15.76 0.69
CA THR A 83 -23.91 -14.99 -0.11
C THR A 83 -25.23 -14.89 0.64
N ILE A 84 -25.82 -13.70 0.73
CA ILE A 84 -27.14 -13.53 1.33
C ILE A 84 -28.19 -14.12 0.38
N VAL A 85 -28.94 -15.11 0.88
CA VAL A 85 -30.01 -15.79 0.12
C VAL A 85 -31.42 -15.44 0.62
N SER A 86 -31.54 -14.95 1.85
CA SER A 86 -32.80 -14.44 2.41
C SER A 86 -32.57 -13.22 3.32
N VAL A 87 -33.57 -12.36 3.40
CA VAL A 87 -33.60 -11.16 4.25
C VAL A 87 -34.95 -11.10 4.95
N SER A 88 -34.95 -11.13 6.28
CA SER A 88 -36.18 -11.14 7.09
C SER A 88 -36.15 -10.05 8.16
N PRO A 89 -37.29 -9.40 8.47
CA PRO A 89 -37.35 -8.48 9.61
C PRO A 89 -37.21 -9.26 10.92
N GLU A 90 -36.38 -8.77 11.84
CA GLU A 90 -36.16 -9.45 13.12
C GLU A 90 -37.40 -9.36 14.01
N ASN A 91 -37.82 -10.49 14.58
CA ASN A 91 -39.00 -10.59 15.48
C ASN A 91 -38.64 -10.92 16.94
N GLN A 92 -37.36 -10.84 17.31
CA GLN A 92 -36.83 -11.10 18.65
C GLN A 92 -35.90 -9.96 19.11
N ALA A 93 -35.37 -10.07 20.32
CA ALA A 93 -34.84 -8.93 21.08
C ALA A 93 -33.35 -8.63 20.88
N SER A 94 -32.81 -8.72 19.65
CA SER A 94 -31.49 -8.14 19.36
C SER A 94 -31.56 -6.62 19.10
N SER A 95 -30.40 -5.99 18.94
CA SER A 95 -30.25 -4.58 18.55
C SER A 95 -30.36 -4.33 17.03
N SER A 96 -30.51 -5.39 16.22
CA SER A 96 -30.71 -5.29 14.77
C SER A 96 -32.20 -5.25 14.41
N ALA A 97 -32.52 -4.67 13.25
CA ALA A 97 -33.88 -4.66 12.70
C ALA A 97 -34.11 -5.80 11.66
N TRP A 98 -33.03 -6.44 11.22
CA TRP A 98 -33.01 -7.41 10.13
C TRP A 98 -32.10 -8.58 10.47
N GLU A 99 -32.56 -9.78 10.10
CA GLU A 99 -31.79 -11.02 10.11
C GLU A 99 -31.65 -11.57 8.69
N TYR A 100 -30.55 -12.28 8.46
CA TYR A 100 -30.10 -12.70 7.13
C TYR A 100 -29.76 -14.19 7.13
N ASP A 101 -30.14 -14.86 6.04
CA ASP A 101 -29.69 -16.21 5.71
C ASP A 101 -28.48 -16.09 4.76
N ILE A 102 -27.35 -16.63 5.19
CA ILE A 102 -26.06 -16.57 4.50
C ILE A 102 -25.65 -17.99 4.12
N GLU A 103 -25.63 -18.28 2.81
CA GLU A 103 -25.14 -19.54 2.22
C GLU A 103 -23.63 -19.45 1.96
N TYR A 104 -22.89 -20.48 2.38
CA TYR A 104 -21.44 -20.59 2.17
C TYR A 104 -21.09 -21.45 0.95
N PRO A 105 -19.86 -21.37 0.41
CA PRO A 105 -19.46 -22.11 -0.80
C PRO A 105 -19.53 -23.65 -0.70
N ASP A 106 -19.64 -24.21 0.51
CA ASP A 106 -19.84 -25.64 0.77
C ASP A 106 -21.32 -26.05 0.91
N GLY A 107 -22.25 -25.09 0.88
CA GLY A 107 -23.68 -25.29 1.09
C GLY A 107 -24.11 -25.32 2.56
N GLU A 108 -23.24 -24.98 3.52
CA GLU A 108 -23.68 -24.65 4.88
C GLU A 108 -24.41 -23.29 4.90
N HIS A 109 -25.24 -23.08 5.92
CA HIS A 109 -25.99 -21.82 6.13
C HIS A 109 -25.92 -21.37 7.59
N ASN A 110 -25.89 -20.04 7.79
CA ASN A 110 -26.37 -19.43 9.03
C ASN A 110 -27.62 -18.60 8.71
N VAL A 111 -28.76 -18.96 9.30
CA VAL A 111 -30.10 -18.56 8.81
C VAL A 111 -30.63 -17.29 9.49
N HIS A 112 -30.13 -16.99 10.70
CA HIS A 112 -30.60 -15.87 11.52
C HIS A 112 -29.45 -14.93 11.95
N VAL A 113 -28.58 -14.56 11.00
CA VAL A 113 -27.45 -13.66 11.27
C VAL A 113 -27.96 -12.23 11.40
N ALA A 114 -27.69 -11.57 12.53
CA ALA A 114 -28.09 -10.18 12.77
C ALA A 114 -27.28 -9.20 11.91
N GLU A 115 -27.90 -8.11 11.43
CA GLU A 115 -27.25 -7.10 10.57
C GLU A 115 -25.90 -6.57 11.11
N GLN A 116 -25.83 -6.38 12.43
CA GLN A 116 -24.65 -5.89 13.14
C GLN A 116 -23.43 -6.84 13.10
N ASP A 117 -23.67 -8.12 12.86
CA ASP A 117 -22.67 -9.19 12.84
C ASP A 117 -22.15 -9.48 11.42
N ILE A 118 -22.61 -8.71 10.41
CA ILE A 118 -22.26 -8.84 8.99
C ILE A 118 -21.32 -7.70 8.56
N ALA A 119 -20.25 -8.05 7.84
CA ALA A 119 -19.29 -7.10 7.28
C ALA A 119 -19.23 -7.18 5.73
N THR A 120 -18.97 -6.04 5.09
CA THR A 120 -18.66 -5.97 3.65
C THR A 120 -17.16 -6.10 3.44
N ILE A 121 -16.75 -6.88 2.44
CA ILE A 121 -15.35 -7.10 2.09
C ILE A 121 -15.03 -6.26 0.84
N PRO A 122 -14.12 -5.28 0.90
CA PRO A 122 -13.74 -4.50 -0.28
C PRO A 122 -12.89 -5.33 -1.24
N ALA A 123 -13.00 -5.06 -2.54
CA ALA A 123 -12.12 -5.66 -3.55
C ALA A 123 -10.66 -5.30 -3.29
N LYS A 124 -9.78 -6.30 -3.30
CA LYS A 124 -8.32 -6.18 -3.21
C LYS A 124 -7.74 -5.42 -4.40
N CYS A 125 -8.29 -5.66 -5.59
CA CYS A 125 -7.84 -5.05 -6.84
C CYS A 125 -8.95 -4.18 -7.46
N LYS A 126 -8.54 -3.21 -8.27
CA LYS A 126 -9.40 -2.27 -9.01
C LYS A 126 -9.36 -2.61 -10.50
N ILE A 127 -10.38 -2.16 -11.24
CA ILE A 127 -10.29 -2.09 -12.70
C ILE A 127 -9.09 -1.21 -13.10
N GLY A 128 -8.22 -1.73 -13.96
CA GLY A 128 -6.97 -1.12 -14.39
C GLY A 128 -5.73 -1.54 -13.57
N ASP A 129 -5.88 -2.26 -12.46
CA ASP A 129 -4.72 -2.84 -11.75
C ASP A 129 -4.11 -3.96 -12.59
N VAL A 130 -2.78 -4.05 -12.63
CA VAL A 130 -2.04 -5.14 -13.27
C VAL A 130 -1.69 -6.20 -12.24
N VAL A 131 -2.05 -7.45 -12.54
CA VAL A 131 -1.95 -8.59 -11.64
C VAL A 131 -1.30 -9.78 -12.34
N GLN A 132 -0.75 -10.67 -11.53
CA GLN A 132 -0.25 -11.97 -11.96
C GLN A 132 -1.18 -13.07 -11.48
N ILE A 133 -1.44 -14.07 -12.31
CA ILE A 133 -1.99 -15.34 -11.86
C ILE A 133 -0.94 -16.04 -10.98
N ASN A 134 -1.35 -16.48 -9.79
CA ASN A 134 -0.48 -17.16 -8.84
C ASN A 134 0.05 -18.49 -9.41
N SER A 135 1.30 -18.83 -9.07
CA SER A 135 1.98 -20.03 -9.59
C SER A 135 1.34 -21.36 -9.17
N ASN A 136 0.48 -21.32 -8.15
CA ASN A 136 -0.29 -22.45 -7.63
C ASN A 136 -1.79 -22.40 -7.99
N ALA A 137 -2.30 -21.38 -8.68
CA ALA A 137 -3.71 -21.25 -9.03
C ALA A 137 -4.20 -22.45 -9.85
N GLU A 138 -5.31 -23.08 -9.49
CA GLU A 138 -5.77 -24.34 -10.14
C GLU A 138 -6.90 -24.09 -11.14
N SER A 139 -7.93 -23.37 -10.72
CA SER A 139 -9.14 -23.10 -11.50
C SER A 139 -9.81 -21.79 -11.11
N GLU A 140 -10.52 -21.21 -12.07
CA GLU A 140 -11.50 -20.14 -11.89
C GLU A 140 -12.70 -20.60 -11.03
N THR A 141 -13.50 -19.66 -10.53
CA THR A 141 -14.67 -19.95 -9.67
C THR A 141 -15.76 -20.76 -10.38
N ASN A 142 -15.74 -20.76 -11.72
CA ASN A 142 -16.62 -21.52 -12.61
C ASN A 142 -16.08 -22.93 -12.96
N GLY A 143 -14.87 -23.29 -12.49
CA GLY A 143 -14.23 -24.58 -12.71
C GLY A 143 -13.35 -24.71 -13.96
N TYR A 144 -13.18 -23.68 -14.79
CA TYR A 144 -12.19 -23.68 -15.87
C TYR A 144 -10.77 -23.56 -15.31
N SER A 145 -9.76 -24.13 -15.97
CA SER A 145 -8.42 -24.26 -15.38
C SER A 145 -7.50 -23.08 -15.66
N LEU A 146 -6.84 -22.60 -14.60
CA LEU A 146 -5.82 -21.54 -14.66
C LEU A 146 -4.40 -22.08 -14.89
N VAL A 147 -4.21 -23.40 -15.01
CA VAL A 147 -2.90 -24.05 -14.99
C VAL A 147 -1.96 -23.56 -16.10
N ASN A 148 -2.50 -23.26 -17.30
CA ASN A 148 -1.71 -22.78 -18.43
C ASN A 148 -1.35 -21.29 -18.31
N HIS A 149 -2.18 -20.51 -17.62
CA HIS A 149 -2.03 -19.06 -17.41
C HIS A 149 -1.30 -18.73 -16.10
N ARG A 150 -0.80 -19.72 -15.35
CA ARG A 150 0.05 -19.53 -14.16
C ARG A 150 1.26 -18.64 -14.47
N ASN A 151 1.45 -17.61 -13.66
CA ASN A 151 2.46 -16.56 -13.82
C ASN A 151 2.26 -15.62 -15.01
N TRP A 152 1.14 -15.71 -15.75
CA TRP A 152 0.80 -14.70 -16.75
C TRP A 152 0.43 -13.39 -16.05
N VAL A 153 0.74 -12.29 -16.72
CA VAL A 153 0.48 -10.92 -16.27
C VAL A 153 -0.63 -10.35 -17.13
N GLY A 154 -1.68 -9.85 -16.49
CA GLY A 154 -2.84 -9.27 -17.17
C GLY A 154 -3.39 -8.05 -16.43
N THR A 155 -4.36 -7.38 -17.04
CA THR A 155 -5.04 -6.20 -16.50
C THR A 155 -6.42 -6.59 -16.01
N VAL A 156 -6.78 -6.17 -14.80
CA VAL A 156 -8.15 -6.34 -14.28
C VAL A 156 -9.09 -5.44 -15.08
N VAL A 157 -10.03 -6.02 -15.83
CA VAL A 157 -11.03 -5.29 -16.62
C VAL A 157 -12.43 -5.32 -16.00
N SER A 158 -12.72 -6.32 -15.18
CA SER A 158 -13.94 -6.42 -14.37
C SER A 158 -13.64 -6.96 -12.97
N ALA A 159 -14.52 -6.66 -12.02
CA ALA A 159 -14.51 -7.22 -10.67
C ALA A 159 -15.95 -7.42 -10.19
N SER A 160 -16.31 -8.65 -9.81
CA SER A 160 -17.63 -9.01 -9.28
C SER A 160 -17.52 -9.63 -7.88
N PRO A 161 -18.45 -9.33 -6.95
CA PRO A 161 -18.51 -10.03 -5.68
C PRO A 161 -18.84 -11.51 -5.90
N LYS A 162 -18.04 -12.39 -5.32
CA LYS A 162 -18.20 -13.85 -5.37
C LYS A 162 -17.70 -14.50 -4.09
N ALA A 163 -18.59 -15.17 -3.35
CA ALA A 163 -18.16 -16.07 -2.28
C ALA A 163 -17.51 -17.32 -2.91
N HIS A 164 -16.20 -17.49 -2.73
CA HIS A 164 -15.46 -18.66 -3.22
C HIS A 164 -14.26 -18.95 -2.32
N ALA A 165 -14.29 -20.08 -1.60
CA ALA A 165 -13.26 -20.46 -0.63
C ALA A 165 -12.93 -19.33 0.36
N SER A 166 -11.76 -18.70 0.27
CA SER A 166 -11.36 -17.55 1.11
C SER A 166 -11.43 -16.20 0.39
N SER A 167 -12.00 -16.17 -0.82
CA SER A 167 -12.21 -14.98 -1.64
C SER A 167 -13.65 -14.45 -1.55
N ALA A 168 -13.79 -13.13 -1.60
CA ALA A 168 -15.08 -12.43 -1.73
C ALA A 168 -15.32 -11.81 -3.10
N TRP A 169 -14.33 -11.91 -4.00
CA TRP A 169 -14.33 -11.30 -5.32
C TRP A 169 -13.76 -12.26 -6.35
N GLU A 170 -14.29 -12.17 -7.55
CA GLU A 170 -13.72 -12.73 -8.78
C GLU A 170 -13.46 -11.59 -9.78
N TYR A 171 -12.52 -11.81 -10.69
CA TYR A 171 -11.99 -10.80 -11.60
C TYR A 171 -11.89 -11.32 -13.02
N ASP A 172 -12.18 -10.45 -13.98
CA ASP A 172 -11.86 -10.65 -15.40
C ASP A 172 -10.47 -10.04 -15.67
N ILE A 173 -9.55 -10.87 -16.14
CA ILE A 173 -8.15 -10.55 -16.38
C ILE A 173 -7.87 -10.64 -17.89
N GLU A 174 -7.69 -9.48 -18.54
CA GLU A 174 -7.28 -9.38 -19.95
C GLU A 174 -5.75 -9.50 -20.08
N TYR A 175 -5.27 -10.38 -20.95
CA TYR A 175 -3.85 -10.58 -21.24
C TYR A 175 -3.38 -9.77 -22.47
N PRO A 176 -2.06 -9.54 -22.64
CA PRO A 176 -1.54 -8.70 -23.74
C PRO A 176 -1.81 -9.21 -25.17
N ASP A 177 -2.22 -10.46 -25.33
CA ASP A 177 -2.65 -11.07 -26.60
C ASP A 177 -4.17 -11.00 -26.84
N GLY A 178 -4.94 -10.51 -25.87
CA GLY A 178 -6.39 -10.44 -25.90
C GLY A 178 -7.10 -11.73 -25.44
N GLU A 179 -6.39 -12.71 -24.87
CA GLU A 179 -7.04 -13.76 -24.09
C GLU A 179 -7.56 -13.21 -22.75
N HIS A 180 -8.54 -13.91 -22.16
CA HIS A 180 -9.14 -13.55 -20.87
C HIS A 180 -9.27 -14.77 -19.96
N ASN A 181 -9.20 -14.54 -18.65
CA ASN A 181 -9.86 -15.39 -17.65
C ASN A 181 -10.90 -14.52 -16.91
N GLU A 182 -12.17 -14.82 -17.10
CA GLU A 182 -13.31 -13.98 -16.68
C GLU A 182 -13.69 -14.13 -15.19
N TYR A 183 -13.26 -15.23 -14.54
CA TYR A 183 -13.76 -15.66 -13.23
C TYR A 183 -12.61 -16.03 -12.26
N VAL A 184 -11.53 -15.26 -12.26
CA VAL A 184 -10.36 -15.53 -11.42
C VAL A 184 -10.63 -15.10 -9.96
N ALA A 185 -10.54 -16.02 -9.01
CA ALA A 185 -10.75 -15.71 -7.60
C ALA A 185 -9.65 -14.78 -7.02
N GLU A 186 -10.02 -13.92 -6.07
CA GLU A 186 -9.11 -12.94 -5.42
C GLU A 186 -7.85 -13.56 -4.78
N GLN A 187 -7.97 -14.77 -4.26
CA GLN A 187 -6.88 -15.57 -3.68
C GLN A 187 -5.84 -16.03 -4.73
N ASP A 188 -6.24 -16.13 -6.00
CA ASP A 188 -5.46 -16.69 -7.10
C ASP A 188 -4.70 -15.61 -7.90
N ILE A 189 -4.81 -14.34 -7.49
CA ILE A 189 -4.06 -13.21 -8.07
C ILE A 189 -3.17 -12.48 -7.06
N VAL A 190 -2.08 -11.89 -7.56
CA VAL A 190 -1.18 -11.01 -6.82
C VAL A 190 -0.82 -9.77 -7.64
N THR A 191 -0.75 -8.60 -7.01
CA THR A 191 -0.25 -7.37 -7.66
C THR A 191 1.27 -7.40 -7.72
N ILE A 192 1.84 -7.04 -8.89
CA ILE A 192 3.30 -6.97 -9.06
C ILE A 192 3.75 -5.55 -8.71
N PRO A 193 4.68 -5.35 -7.75
CA PRO A 193 5.26 -4.03 -7.48
C PRO A 193 6.23 -3.61 -8.59
N ALA A 194 6.32 -2.30 -8.86
CA ALA A 194 7.28 -1.76 -9.83
C ALA A 194 8.72 -2.16 -9.48
N LYS A 195 9.46 -2.70 -10.46
CA LYS A 195 10.87 -3.03 -10.32
C LYS A 195 11.75 -1.79 -10.19
N TYR A 196 11.47 -0.76 -10.99
CA TYR A 196 12.19 0.52 -10.96
C TYR A 196 11.38 1.58 -10.23
N LYS A 197 12.07 2.58 -9.66
CA LYS A 197 11.48 3.71 -8.96
C LYS A 197 11.78 5.01 -9.69
N ILE A 198 10.92 6.02 -9.51
CA ILE A 198 11.20 7.38 -9.95
C ILE A 198 12.53 7.85 -9.33
N GLY A 199 13.44 8.34 -10.17
CA GLY A 199 14.81 8.69 -9.82
C GLY A 199 15.85 7.60 -10.11
N ASP A 200 15.46 6.34 -10.36
CA ASP A 200 16.39 5.28 -10.73
C ASP A 200 17.05 5.57 -12.09
N VAL A 201 18.35 5.28 -12.20
CA VAL A 201 19.12 5.43 -13.45
C VAL A 201 19.13 4.10 -14.21
N VAL A 202 18.52 4.11 -15.40
CA VAL A 202 18.28 2.94 -16.24
C VAL A 202 18.95 3.10 -17.60
N GLN A 203 19.31 1.97 -18.20
CA GLN A 203 19.80 1.90 -19.57
C GLN A 203 18.78 1.15 -20.42
N ILE A 204 18.43 1.72 -21.57
CA ILE A 204 17.65 1.01 -22.60
C ILE A 204 18.49 -0.16 -23.11
N ASN A 205 17.95 -1.38 -23.04
CA ASN A 205 18.68 -2.58 -23.40
C ASN A 205 19.07 -2.57 -24.89
N SER A 206 20.21 -3.18 -25.24
CA SER A 206 20.74 -3.19 -26.61
C SER A 206 19.84 -3.91 -27.62
N ASN A 207 18.91 -4.72 -27.14
CA ASN A 207 17.91 -5.45 -27.92
C ASN A 207 16.51 -4.83 -27.88
N ALA A 208 16.26 -3.76 -27.13
CA ALA A 208 14.94 -3.15 -27.01
C ALA A 208 14.40 -2.67 -28.36
N GLU A 209 13.20 -3.08 -28.78
CA GLU A 209 12.68 -2.78 -30.13
C GLU A 209 11.76 -1.55 -30.13
N SER A 210 10.72 -1.59 -29.30
CA SER A 210 9.70 -0.54 -29.20
C SER A 210 9.16 -0.40 -27.78
N GLU A 211 8.65 0.79 -27.48
CA GLU A 211 7.75 1.08 -26.37
C GLU A 211 6.44 0.27 -26.47
N THR A 212 5.69 0.15 -25.38
CA THR A 212 4.43 -0.61 -25.32
C THR A 212 3.33 -0.01 -26.23
N ASN A 213 3.48 1.26 -26.60
CA ASN A 213 2.62 2.01 -27.51
C ASN A 213 3.06 1.92 -28.99
N GLY A 214 4.15 1.20 -29.28
CA GLY A 214 4.67 0.97 -30.63
C GLY A 214 5.70 1.98 -31.15
N TYR A 215 6.09 3.01 -30.39
CA TYR A 215 7.20 3.90 -30.79
C TYR A 215 8.56 3.19 -30.67
N LEU A 216 9.50 3.48 -31.56
CA LEU A 216 10.76 2.72 -31.67
C LEU A 216 11.80 3.15 -30.63
N LEU A 217 12.31 2.19 -29.85
CA LEU A 217 13.44 2.37 -28.93
C LEU A 217 14.80 2.19 -29.61
N VAL A 218 14.82 1.80 -30.89
CA VAL A 218 16.04 1.41 -31.62
C VAL A 218 17.13 2.50 -31.62
N ASN A 219 16.73 3.78 -31.67
CA ASN A 219 17.67 4.91 -31.67
C ASN A 219 18.24 5.21 -30.27
N HIS A 220 17.49 4.84 -29.22
CA HIS A 220 17.83 5.06 -27.81
C HIS A 220 18.46 3.82 -27.15
N ARG A 221 18.71 2.74 -27.90
CA ARG A 221 19.44 1.55 -27.41
C ARG A 221 20.79 1.92 -26.79
N ASN A 222 21.04 1.42 -25.59
CA ASN A 222 22.19 1.73 -24.73
C ASN A 222 22.26 3.18 -24.21
N TRP A 223 21.23 4.01 -24.43
CA TRP A 223 21.16 5.31 -23.77
C TRP A 223 20.84 5.12 -22.30
N VAL A 224 21.42 5.98 -21.48
CA VAL A 224 21.23 6.02 -20.03
C VAL A 224 20.35 7.22 -19.70
N GLY A 225 19.27 6.97 -18.97
CA GLY A 225 18.32 7.98 -18.54
C GLY A 225 17.81 7.72 -17.12
N THR A 226 17.00 8.66 -16.63
CA THR A 226 16.39 8.59 -15.30
C THR A 226 14.90 8.29 -15.47
N ILE A 227 14.37 7.36 -14.66
CA ILE A 227 12.94 7.09 -14.55
C ILE A 227 12.25 8.34 -13.98
N VAL A 228 11.30 8.93 -14.72
CA VAL A 228 10.54 10.11 -14.27
C VAL A 228 9.07 9.80 -13.95
N SER A 229 8.56 8.66 -14.43
CA SER A 229 7.23 8.14 -14.12
C SER A 229 7.21 6.61 -14.31
N ALA A 230 6.22 5.96 -13.68
CA ALA A 230 6.02 4.52 -13.71
C ALA A 230 4.52 4.22 -13.63
N SER A 231 3.99 3.39 -14.54
CA SER A 231 2.59 3.00 -14.56
C SER A 231 2.42 1.49 -14.73
N PRO A 232 1.38 0.87 -14.14
CA PRO A 232 1.09 -0.54 -14.36
C PRO A 232 0.74 -0.80 -15.83
N LYS A 233 1.40 -1.76 -16.45
CA LYS A 233 1.11 -2.21 -17.81
C LYS A 233 1.42 -3.70 -17.98
N ALA A 234 0.39 -4.50 -18.26
CA ALA A 234 0.59 -5.84 -18.80
C ALA A 234 1.11 -5.71 -20.24
N HIS A 235 2.36 -6.11 -20.49
CA HIS A 235 2.97 -6.11 -21.82
C HIS A 235 4.10 -7.15 -21.92
N ALA A 236 3.89 -8.21 -22.70
CA ALA A 236 4.82 -9.33 -22.83
C ALA A 236 5.26 -9.88 -21.45
N ASN A 237 6.54 -9.72 -21.06
CA ASN A 237 7.05 -10.17 -19.76
C ASN A 237 7.11 -9.03 -18.71
N SER A 238 6.43 -7.92 -18.95
CA SER A 238 6.41 -6.74 -18.09
C SER A 238 5.05 -6.55 -17.45
N ALA A 239 5.05 -6.11 -16.19
CA ALA A 239 3.87 -5.64 -15.46
C ALA A 239 3.81 -4.11 -15.30
N TRP A 240 4.85 -3.41 -15.78
CA TRP A 240 5.04 -1.97 -15.67
C TRP A 240 5.66 -1.40 -16.94
N GLU A 241 5.29 -0.16 -17.25
CA GLU A 241 5.96 0.70 -18.20
C GLU A 241 6.43 1.99 -17.51
N TYR A 242 7.39 2.67 -18.12
CA TYR A 242 8.12 3.76 -17.49
C TYR A 242 8.47 4.86 -18.49
N ASP A 243 8.35 6.11 -18.04
CA ASP A 243 8.89 7.28 -18.71
C ASP A 243 10.38 7.42 -18.36
N VAL A 244 11.25 7.47 -19.37
CA VAL A 244 12.70 7.60 -19.23
C VAL A 244 13.15 8.92 -19.83
N LYS A 245 13.83 9.75 -19.04
CA LYS A 245 14.40 11.03 -19.50
C LYS A 245 15.93 10.97 -19.62
N TYR A 246 16.46 11.47 -20.74
CA TYR A 246 17.88 11.48 -21.05
C TYR A 246 18.55 12.82 -20.72
N LEU A 247 19.90 12.81 -20.73
CA LEU A 247 20.74 13.93 -20.32
C LEU A 247 20.64 15.15 -21.26
N ASP A 248 20.41 14.94 -22.55
CA ASP A 248 20.20 15.98 -23.55
C ASP A 248 18.78 16.59 -23.51
N GLY A 249 17.88 15.98 -22.73
CA GLY A 249 16.49 16.40 -22.57
C GLY A 249 15.49 15.66 -23.45
N GLU A 250 15.92 14.72 -24.31
CA GLU A 250 15.02 13.77 -24.95
C GLU A 250 14.40 12.81 -23.91
N HIS A 251 13.32 12.12 -24.29
CA HIS A 251 12.66 11.13 -23.44
C HIS A 251 11.89 10.08 -24.26
N ASN A 252 11.58 8.96 -23.61
CA ASN A 252 10.60 7.96 -24.04
C ASN A 252 9.52 7.85 -22.94
N GLU A 253 8.27 7.57 -23.28
CA GLU A 253 7.13 7.67 -22.33
C GLU A 253 6.62 6.29 -21.88
N HIS A 254 6.73 5.25 -22.71
CA HIS A 254 6.13 3.94 -22.46
C HIS A 254 7.15 2.79 -22.59
N VAL A 255 8.31 2.93 -21.93
CA VAL A 255 9.36 1.90 -21.97
C VAL A 255 8.96 0.72 -21.08
N ALA A 256 8.83 -0.48 -21.66
CA ALA A 256 8.46 -1.67 -20.89
C ALA A 256 9.58 -2.10 -19.92
N GLU A 257 9.21 -2.68 -18.77
CA GLU A 257 10.14 -3.12 -17.73
C GLU A 257 11.25 -4.08 -18.22
N GLN A 258 10.92 -4.95 -19.17
CA GLN A 258 11.84 -5.92 -19.79
C GLN A 258 12.90 -5.26 -20.68
N ASP A 259 12.60 -4.09 -21.25
CA ASP A 259 13.42 -3.40 -22.26
C ASP A 259 14.47 -2.47 -21.63
N MET A 260 14.57 -2.50 -20.30
CA MET A 260 15.57 -1.77 -19.54
C MET A 260 16.37 -2.67 -18.59
N SER A 261 17.51 -2.16 -18.16
CA SER A 261 18.29 -2.65 -17.04
C SER A 261 18.77 -1.45 -16.20
N TYR A 262 19.18 -1.69 -14.95
CA TYR A 262 19.87 -0.65 -14.20
C TYR A 262 21.17 -0.29 -14.93
N ALA A 263 21.32 0.97 -15.36
CA ALA A 263 22.47 1.41 -16.16
C ALA A 263 23.79 1.17 -15.43
N VAL A 264 23.75 1.34 -14.11
CA VAL A 264 24.81 0.96 -13.22
C VAL A 264 24.17 0.26 -12.03
N LYS A 265 24.54 -1.00 -11.80
CA LYS A 265 24.32 -1.63 -10.51
C LYS A 265 25.39 -1.10 -9.56
N TYR A 266 25.11 0.05 -8.94
CA TYR A 266 26.07 0.73 -8.09
C TYR A 266 26.55 -0.20 -6.97
N ASN A 267 27.87 -0.37 -6.90
CA ASN A 267 28.48 -1.23 -5.91
C ASN A 267 28.58 -0.44 -4.60
N HIS A 268 27.90 -0.91 -3.56
CA HIS A 268 27.85 -0.29 -2.24
C HIS A 268 28.57 -1.14 -1.17
N PRO A 269 29.89 -1.33 -1.27
CA PRO A 269 30.62 -2.27 -0.42
C PRO A 269 30.64 -1.91 1.07
N ASP A 270 30.40 -0.65 1.44
CA ASP A 270 30.35 -0.19 2.84
C ASP A 270 28.91 -0.03 3.39
N ALA A 271 27.88 -0.55 2.70
CA ALA A 271 26.49 -0.37 3.09
C ALA A 271 26.19 -0.91 4.51
N THR A 272 25.65 -0.06 5.38
CA THR A 272 25.32 -0.40 6.77
C THR A 272 24.37 0.61 7.41
N ASP A 273 23.44 0.16 8.24
CA ASP A 273 22.53 1.03 9.00
C ASP A 273 23.23 1.82 10.12
N ALA A 274 24.45 1.43 10.49
CA ALA A 274 25.25 2.15 11.48
C ALA A 274 25.71 3.51 10.94
N ASN A 275 25.53 4.58 11.72
CA ASN A 275 26.00 5.93 11.40
C ASN A 275 26.98 6.41 12.47
N THR A 276 28.25 6.61 12.10
CA THR A 276 29.32 7.05 13.02
C THR A 276 29.60 8.56 12.95
N TYR A 277 28.92 9.30 12.07
CA TYR A 277 29.08 10.76 11.99
C TYR A 277 28.36 11.42 13.17
N PHE A 278 28.79 12.63 13.54
CA PHE A 278 28.21 13.33 14.68
C PHE A 278 26.87 13.98 14.31
N TYR A 279 25.82 13.72 15.10
CA TYR A 279 24.55 14.44 14.98
C TYR A 279 24.80 15.95 15.00
N GLY A 280 24.18 16.67 14.07
CA GLY A 280 24.32 18.11 13.96
C GLY A 280 24.83 18.58 12.61
N TYR A 281 25.61 17.75 11.92
CA TYR A 281 26.33 18.08 10.69
C TYR A 281 25.72 17.43 9.42
N CYS A 282 26.05 18.00 8.26
CA CYS A 282 25.63 17.52 6.94
C CYS A 282 25.95 16.03 6.68
N THR A 283 27.13 15.57 7.07
CA THR A 283 27.60 14.18 6.92
C THR A 283 26.74 13.17 7.69
N TYR A 284 26.27 13.51 8.88
CA TYR A 284 25.36 12.66 9.65
C TYR A 284 24.01 12.50 8.95
N TYR A 285 23.42 13.60 8.49
CA TYR A 285 22.15 13.56 7.79
C TYR A 285 22.26 12.80 6.46
N ALA A 286 23.28 13.09 5.66
CA ALA A 286 23.54 12.40 4.40
C ALA A 286 23.68 10.88 4.62
N LYS A 287 24.51 10.43 5.58
CA LYS A 287 24.64 8.99 5.92
C LYS A 287 23.34 8.36 6.43
N GLN A 288 22.50 9.12 7.14
CA GLN A 288 21.20 8.62 7.62
C GLN A 288 20.19 8.40 6.50
N GLN A 289 20.26 9.19 5.42
CA GLN A 289 19.40 9.04 4.24
C GLN A 289 19.98 8.08 3.19
N ALA A 290 21.31 8.00 3.12
CA ALA A 290 22.08 7.15 2.22
C ALA A 290 22.86 6.09 3.03
N PRO A 291 22.20 5.03 3.54
CA PRO A 291 22.85 3.99 4.34
C PRO A 291 23.92 3.21 3.57
N TYR A 292 23.95 3.32 2.23
CA TYR A 292 25.01 2.79 1.37
C TYR A 292 26.36 3.50 1.54
N ILE A 293 26.41 4.72 2.07
CA ILE A 293 27.65 5.47 2.30
C ILE A 293 28.47 4.84 3.43
N GLY A 294 29.78 4.75 3.30
CA GLY A 294 30.63 4.21 4.35
C GLY A 294 30.83 5.13 5.56
N ASN A 295 31.13 4.51 6.70
CA ASN A 295 31.50 5.21 7.92
C ASN A 295 32.99 5.61 7.89
N GLY A 296 33.31 6.77 8.47
CA GLY A 296 34.70 7.22 8.59
C GLY A 296 35.35 7.75 7.31
N TRP A 297 34.57 8.17 6.31
CA TRP A 297 35.09 8.77 5.07
C TRP A 297 35.64 10.20 5.24
N GLY A 298 35.65 10.72 6.46
CA GLY A 298 36.21 12.03 6.80
C GLY A 298 35.20 13.18 6.65
N ASN A 299 35.73 14.35 6.31
CA ASN A 299 34.95 15.56 6.08
C ASN A 299 34.14 15.45 4.78
N ALA A 300 33.12 16.29 4.63
CA ALA A 300 32.21 16.25 3.49
C ALA A 300 32.94 16.33 2.14
N ASN A 301 33.89 17.26 1.99
CA ASN A 301 34.74 17.39 0.79
C ASN A 301 35.69 16.21 0.51
N GLN A 302 35.79 15.21 1.40
CA GLN A 302 36.62 14.01 1.23
C GLN A 302 35.80 12.78 0.80
N TRP A 303 34.47 12.89 0.78
CA TRP A 303 33.59 11.75 0.51
C TRP A 303 33.74 11.22 -0.92
N ALA A 304 33.80 12.09 -1.94
CA ALA A 304 33.95 11.68 -3.34
C ALA A 304 35.22 10.83 -3.57
N ASP A 305 36.38 11.31 -3.11
CA ASP A 305 37.65 10.59 -3.23
C ASP A 305 37.75 9.34 -2.35
N THR A 306 37.00 9.29 -1.25
CA THR A 306 36.93 8.06 -0.43
C THR A 306 36.04 7.02 -1.07
N ALA A 307 34.86 7.42 -1.56
CA ALA A 307 33.94 6.55 -2.30
C ALA A 307 34.62 5.93 -3.54
N ARG A 308 35.39 6.72 -4.31
CA ARG A 308 36.22 6.21 -5.43
C ARG A 308 37.19 5.12 -4.99
N ARG A 309 37.93 5.35 -3.89
CA ARG A 309 38.89 4.36 -3.33
C ARG A 309 38.20 3.09 -2.81
N HIS A 310 36.95 3.20 -2.41
CA HIS A 310 36.13 2.08 -1.95
C HIS A 310 35.36 1.40 -3.10
N GLY A 311 35.42 1.91 -4.33
CA GLY A 311 34.83 1.28 -5.51
C GLY A 311 33.37 1.68 -5.83
N TYR A 312 32.91 2.81 -5.29
CA TYR A 312 31.65 3.46 -5.68
C TYR A 312 31.82 4.16 -7.03
N THR A 313 30.70 4.42 -7.73
CA THR A 313 30.74 5.23 -8.95
C THR A 313 30.63 6.70 -8.57
N VAL A 314 31.65 7.51 -8.90
CA VAL A 314 31.65 8.94 -8.60
C VAL A 314 31.89 9.75 -9.86
N ASN A 315 30.87 10.48 -10.30
CA ASN A 315 30.84 11.27 -11.54
C ASN A 315 30.08 12.59 -11.32
N ASN A 316 29.85 13.36 -12.39
CA ASN A 316 29.17 14.66 -12.35
C ASN A 316 27.71 14.62 -12.86
N ILE A 317 27.08 13.44 -12.86
CA ILE A 317 25.70 13.24 -13.33
C ILE A 317 24.77 13.26 -12.10
N PRO A 318 23.86 14.24 -11.97
CA PRO A 318 22.90 14.27 -10.88
C PRO A 318 21.88 13.13 -11.01
N ALA A 319 21.53 12.51 -9.88
CA ALA A 319 20.45 11.53 -9.75
C ALA A 319 19.69 11.78 -8.43
N GLU A 320 18.40 11.47 -8.37
CA GLU A 320 17.59 11.71 -7.16
C GLU A 320 17.86 10.65 -6.08
N ASN A 321 17.79 11.07 -4.81
CA ASN A 321 18.17 10.28 -3.62
C ASN A 321 19.65 9.83 -3.58
N ILE A 322 20.50 10.40 -4.44
CA ILE A 322 21.95 10.24 -4.46
C ILE A 322 22.62 11.36 -3.64
N VAL A 323 23.80 11.06 -3.06
CA VAL A 323 24.60 12.06 -2.35
C VAL A 323 25.33 12.96 -3.34
N VAL A 324 25.14 14.27 -3.21
CA VAL A 324 25.98 15.29 -3.85
C VAL A 324 27.06 15.77 -2.88
N VAL A 325 28.27 15.96 -3.40
CA VAL A 325 29.45 16.45 -2.69
C VAL A 325 29.82 17.83 -3.22
N PHE A 326 29.89 18.81 -2.30
CA PHE A 326 30.38 20.15 -2.54
C PHE A 326 31.78 20.30 -1.98
N ALA A 327 32.74 20.64 -2.84
CA ALA A 327 34.08 21.03 -2.42
C ALA A 327 34.06 22.33 -1.59
N GLY A 328 35.18 22.67 -0.96
CA GLY A 328 35.28 23.87 -0.12
C GLY A 328 34.91 25.14 -0.87
N GLY A 329 33.88 25.86 -0.40
CA GLY A 329 33.38 27.09 -1.02
C GLY A 329 32.46 26.90 -2.24
N GLN A 330 32.24 25.68 -2.75
CA GLN A 330 31.23 25.44 -3.79
C GLN A 330 29.82 25.61 -3.21
N ALA A 331 28.91 26.23 -3.97
CA ALA A 331 27.50 26.38 -3.61
C ALA A 331 27.23 26.95 -2.20
N GLY A 332 28.15 27.75 -1.64
CA GLY A 332 28.05 28.29 -0.27
C GLY A 332 28.47 27.33 0.84
N ALA A 333 29.03 26.16 0.52
CA ALA A 333 29.59 25.22 1.47
C ALA A 333 30.82 25.78 2.22
N ASP A 334 31.12 25.22 3.39
CA ASP A 334 32.24 25.66 4.23
C ASP A 334 33.58 25.60 3.44
N PRO A 335 34.40 26.68 3.43
CA PRO A 335 35.66 26.72 2.66
C PRO A 335 36.69 25.65 3.02
N THR A 336 36.62 25.08 4.23
CA THR A 336 37.58 24.09 4.76
C THR A 336 37.04 22.66 4.66
N PHE A 337 35.75 22.46 4.96
CA PHE A 337 35.14 21.15 5.11
C PHE A 337 34.23 20.73 3.96
N GLY A 338 33.79 21.66 3.10
CA GLY A 338 32.77 21.43 2.09
C GLY A 338 31.39 21.13 2.68
N CYS A 339 30.51 20.53 1.89
CA CYS A 339 29.20 20.05 2.34
C CYS A 339 28.79 18.79 1.56
N VAL A 340 27.93 17.96 2.15
CA VAL A 340 27.27 16.84 1.47
C VAL A 340 25.77 16.89 1.71
N ALA A 341 24.99 16.63 0.68
CA ALA A 341 23.54 16.71 0.72
C ALA A 341 22.89 15.57 -0.06
N ILE A 342 21.59 15.37 0.14
CA ILE A 342 20.80 14.44 -0.66
C ILE A 342 20.09 15.21 -1.76
N VAL A 343 20.24 14.79 -3.01
CA VAL A 343 19.44 15.31 -4.12
C VAL A 343 17.99 14.83 -3.93
N ARG A 344 17.04 15.76 -3.89
CA ARG A 344 15.61 15.49 -3.70
C ARG A 344 14.75 15.78 -4.92
N LYS A 345 15.24 16.61 -5.84
CA LYS A 345 14.63 16.84 -7.15
C LYS A 345 15.68 17.33 -8.14
N ILE A 346 15.56 16.93 -9.41
CA ILE A 346 16.34 17.51 -10.51
C ILE A 346 15.40 18.32 -11.42
N GLU A 347 15.84 19.51 -11.88
CA GLU A 347 15.07 20.33 -12.81
C GLU A 347 16.00 21.04 -13.80
N GLY A 348 16.33 20.38 -14.91
CA GLY A 348 17.36 20.86 -15.83
C GLY A 348 18.74 20.83 -15.16
N ASN A 349 19.54 21.90 -15.31
CA ASN A 349 20.87 22.00 -14.69
C ASN A 349 20.83 22.56 -13.25
N ARG A 350 19.75 22.34 -12.50
CA ARG A 350 19.66 22.65 -11.07
C ARG A 350 19.09 21.49 -10.26
N ILE A 351 19.52 21.40 -9.01
CA ILE A 351 19.09 20.38 -8.05
C ILE A 351 18.44 21.02 -6.83
N LEU A 352 17.34 20.43 -6.35
CA LEU A 352 16.83 20.67 -5.01
C LEU A 352 17.55 19.71 -4.09
N ILE A 353 18.35 20.23 -3.16
CA ILE A 353 19.03 19.43 -2.15
C ILE A 353 18.28 19.48 -0.82
N GLN A 354 18.48 18.45 0.00
CA GLN A 354 18.19 18.47 1.43
C GLN A 354 19.47 18.18 2.21
N GLU A 355 19.83 19.09 3.11
CA GLU A 355 21.05 19.03 3.92
C GLU A 355 20.75 19.33 5.40
N MET A 356 21.75 19.11 6.27
CA MET A 356 21.74 19.52 7.68
C MET A 356 22.95 20.41 7.94
N ASP A 357 22.83 21.40 8.83
CA ASP A 357 23.88 22.43 9.06
C ASP A 357 24.17 23.29 7.81
N GLY A 358 23.20 23.35 6.89
CA GLY A 358 23.18 24.29 5.77
C GLY A 358 22.63 25.64 6.19
N THR A 359 21.66 26.18 5.44
CA THR A 359 21.14 27.53 5.70
C THR A 359 20.29 27.61 6.97
N ALA A 360 19.73 26.50 7.47
CA ALA A 360 19.04 26.44 8.76
C ALA A 360 19.98 26.34 9.98
N GLY A 361 21.25 26.02 9.77
CA GLY A 361 22.27 25.84 10.80
C GLY A 361 22.15 24.57 11.64
N PHE A 362 23.06 24.45 12.61
CA PHE A 362 23.38 23.21 13.34
C PHE A 362 22.18 22.39 13.81
N GLY A 363 22.18 21.11 13.44
CA GLY A 363 21.19 20.11 13.85
C GLY A 363 19.78 20.31 13.29
N LYS A 364 19.61 21.22 12.32
CA LYS A 364 18.38 21.41 11.56
C LYS A 364 18.62 21.07 10.10
N THR A 365 17.57 20.60 9.43
CA THR A 365 17.58 20.36 7.98
C THR A 365 16.86 21.47 7.23
N ASP A 366 17.38 21.82 6.06
CA ASP A 366 16.72 22.70 5.09
C ASP A 366 16.72 22.11 3.68
N TYR A 367 15.88 22.70 2.83
CA TYR A 367 15.85 22.44 1.39
C TYR A 367 16.25 23.72 0.67
N ARG A 368 17.13 23.61 -0.33
CA ARG A 368 17.44 24.72 -1.23
C ARG A 368 17.74 24.26 -2.65
N TRP A 369 17.53 25.16 -3.60
CA TRP A 369 17.98 24.97 -4.97
C TRP A 369 19.47 25.32 -5.09
N VAL A 370 20.17 24.54 -5.90
CA VAL A 370 21.55 24.78 -6.31
C VAL A 370 21.62 24.65 -7.83
N ASP A 371 22.04 25.72 -8.50
CA ASP A 371 22.23 25.75 -9.95
C ASP A 371 23.59 25.13 -10.35
N ASN A 372 23.80 24.91 -11.64
CA ASN A 372 24.99 24.27 -12.21
C ASN A 372 25.26 22.87 -11.63
N ALA A 373 24.23 22.01 -11.63
CA ALA A 373 24.31 20.65 -11.11
C ALA A 373 25.52 19.85 -11.63
N ASN A 374 25.92 20.05 -12.89
CA ASN A 374 27.04 19.35 -13.50
C ASN A 374 28.44 19.78 -12.98
N ASP A 375 28.54 20.82 -12.12
CA ASP A 375 29.80 21.27 -11.50
C ASP A 375 30.15 20.49 -10.20
N TYR A 376 29.26 19.60 -9.75
CA TYR A 376 29.37 18.87 -8.47
C TYR A 376 29.60 17.38 -8.67
N GLU A 377 30.09 16.70 -7.65
CA GLU A 377 30.34 15.25 -7.67
C GLU A 377 29.22 14.50 -6.98
N TYR A 378 28.77 13.40 -7.58
CA TYR A 378 27.68 12.56 -7.07
C TYR A 378 28.23 11.17 -6.76
N ILE A 379 27.93 10.66 -5.56
CA ILE A 379 28.38 9.33 -5.11
C ILE A 379 27.23 8.35 -5.29
N HIS A 380 27.31 7.58 -6.36
CA HIS A 380 26.30 6.62 -6.75
C HIS A 380 26.58 5.22 -6.23
#